data_AF-A0A5M9ZHW7-F1
#
_entry.id   AF-A0A5M9ZHW7-F1
#
_cell.length_a   1.000
_cell.length_b   1.000
_cell.length_c   1.000
_cell.angle_alpha   90.00
_cell.angle_beta   90.00
_cell.angle_gamma   90.00
#
_symmetry.space_group_name_H-M   'P 1'
#
loop_
_entity.id
_entity.type
_entity.pdbx_description
1 polymer ?
#
loop_
_entity_poly.entity_id
_entity_poly.type
_entity_poly.pdbx_seq_one_letter_code
_entity_poly.pdbx_strand_id
1 'polypeptide(L)'
;MSNTIIRRKLRVLAGCLLIILVGILAGCSEPADTDTNTEAVTKSECSSYTPDFETCTVTMPDTRRVTCIISGHAMSCDWIHADGSDYMGAES
;
A
#
# COMPACT_ATOMS: atom_id res chain seq x y z
N MET A 1 -49.78 -8.35 14.97
CA MET A 1 -48.96 -7.52 14.06
C MET A 1 -47.72 -6.91 14.73
N SER A 2 -47.79 -6.38 15.96
CA SER A 2 -46.64 -5.68 16.62
C SER A 2 -45.44 -6.56 16.99
N ASN A 3 -45.65 -7.82 17.40
CA ASN A 3 -44.57 -8.70 17.86
C ASN A 3 -43.56 -9.08 16.75
N THR A 4 -44.00 -9.15 15.50
CA THR A 4 -43.12 -9.45 14.35
C THR A 4 -42.31 -8.22 13.91
N ILE A 5 -42.84 -7.02 14.10
CA ILE A 5 -42.18 -5.75 13.80
C ILE A 5 -41.07 -5.47 14.82
N ILE A 6 -41.34 -5.68 16.12
CA ILE A 6 -40.36 -5.50 17.20
C ILE A 6 -39.19 -6.48 17.05
N ARG A 7 -39.45 -7.75 16.73
CA ARG A 7 -38.41 -8.77 16.50
C ARG A 7 -37.53 -8.45 15.28
N ARG A 8 -38.09 -7.88 14.21
CA ARG A 8 -37.32 -7.45 13.04
C ARG A 8 -36.41 -6.26 13.37
N LYS A 9 -36.92 -5.25 14.09
CA LYS A 9 -36.14 -4.08 14.50
C LYS A 9 -34.98 -4.45 15.42
N LEU A 10 -35.20 -5.39 16.36
CA LEU A 10 -34.15 -5.88 17.27
C LEU A 10 -33.02 -6.63 16.53
N ARG A 11 -33.35 -7.44 15.52
CA ARG A 11 -32.36 -8.15 14.69
C ARG A 11 -31.49 -7.21 13.85
N VAL A 12 -32.08 -6.15 13.30
CA VAL A 12 -31.35 -5.15 12.52
C VAL A 12 -30.36 -4.37 13.41
N LEU A 13 -30.82 -3.93 14.59
CA LEU A 13 -29.96 -3.23 15.56
C LEU A 13 -28.79 -4.09 16.04
N ALA A 14 -29.03 -5.37 16.34
CA ALA A 14 -27.97 -6.30 16.73
C ALA A 14 -26.94 -6.52 15.61
N GLY A 15 -27.38 -6.63 14.36
CA GLY A 15 -26.49 -6.75 13.20
C GLY A 15 -25.62 -5.50 13.00
N CYS A 16 -26.20 -4.31 13.09
CA CYS A 16 -25.44 -3.06 12.98
C CYS A 16 -24.37 -2.93 14.07
N LEU A 17 -24.69 -3.29 15.32
CA LEU A 17 -23.74 -3.21 16.43
C LEU A 17 -22.54 -4.15 16.23
N LEU A 18 -22.78 -5.37 15.74
CA LEU A 18 -21.72 -6.33 15.44
C LEU A 18 -20.77 -5.84 14.34
N ILE A 19 -21.29 -5.24 13.27
CA ILE A 19 -20.48 -4.69 12.18
C ILE A 19 -19.57 -3.57 12.69
N ILE A 20 -20.09 -2.68 13.54
CA ILE A 20 -19.31 -1.58 14.11
C ILE A 20 -18.18 -2.12 14.99
N LEU A 21 -18.45 -3.10 15.86
CA LEU A 21 -17.45 -3.67 16.76
C LEU A 21 -16.30 -4.36 16.02
N VAL A 22 -16.59 -5.09 14.93
CA VAL A 22 -15.57 -5.77 14.12
C VAL A 22 -14.75 -4.77 13.29
N GLY A 23 -15.37 -3.69 12.82
CA GLY A 23 -14.68 -2.64 12.06
C GLY A 23 -13.63 -1.88 12.88
N ILE A 24 -13.84 -1.74 14.19
CA ILE A 24 -12.90 -1.01 15.08
C ILE A 24 -11.64 -1.85 15.37
N LEU A 25 -11.74 -3.19 15.39
CA LEU A 25 -10.60 -4.07 15.68
C LEU A 25 -9.67 -4.32 14.47
N ALA A 26 -10.13 -4.08 13.25
CA ALA A 26 -9.35 -4.33 12.04
C ALA A 26 -8.39 -3.17 11.65
N GLY A 27 -8.24 -2.17 12.52
CA GLY A 27 -7.60 -0.88 12.19
C GLY A 27 -6.37 -0.48 13.01
N CYS A 28 -5.69 -1.40 13.70
CA CYS A 28 -4.40 -1.10 14.31
C CYS A 28 -3.27 -1.60 13.41
N SER A 29 -2.75 -0.73 12.56
CA SER A 29 -1.42 -0.92 11.97
C SER A 29 -0.39 -0.71 13.07
N GLU A 30 0.35 -1.75 13.44
CA GLU A 30 1.59 -1.59 14.21
C GLU A 30 2.53 -0.63 13.47
N PRO A 31 3.30 0.24 14.18
CA PRO A 31 4.37 0.98 13.54
C PRO A 31 5.31 -0.06 12.91
N ALA A 32 5.54 0.06 11.60
CA ALA A 32 6.44 -0.85 10.90
C ALA A 32 7.80 -0.80 11.61
N ASP A 33 8.18 -1.90 12.26
CA ASP A 33 9.54 -2.10 12.72
C ASP A 33 10.46 -1.90 11.51
N THR A 34 11.53 -1.13 11.69
CA THR A 34 12.54 -0.94 10.64
C THR A 34 13.07 -2.31 10.25
N ASP A 35 12.72 -2.78 9.06
CA ASP A 35 13.12 -4.11 8.58
C ASP A 35 14.65 -4.17 8.47
N THR A 36 15.28 -4.91 9.37
CA THR A 36 16.73 -5.13 9.38
C THR A 36 17.19 -6.13 8.31
N ASN A 37 16.27 -6.80 7.63
CA ASN A 37 16.57 -7.73 6.53
C ASN A 37 16.47 -7.07 5.15
N THR A 38 15.93 -5.86 5.05
CA THR A 38 15.88 -5.15 3.78
C THR A 38 17.25 -4.52 3.50
N GLU A 39 17.96 -5.10 2.55
CA GLU A 39 19.21 -4.55 2.03
C GLU A 39 18.99 -3.13 1.50
N ALA A 40 19.94 -2.23 1.81
CA ALA A 40 19.84 -0.84 1.41
C ALA A 40 19.85 -0.72 -0.12
N VAL A 41 18.87 0.02 -0.65
CA VAL A 41 18.81 0.39 -2.07
C VAL A 41 19.67 1.62 -2.35
N THR A 42 20.27 1.67 -3.53
CA THR A 42 21.10 2.82 -3.95
C THR A 42 20.29 3.79 -4.80
N LYS A 43 20.28 5.07 -4.42
CA LYS A 43 19.63 6.15 -5.17
C LYS A 43 20.62 6.87 -6.09
N SER A 44 20.27 7.06 -7.35
CA SER A 44 21.09 7.72 -8.37
C SER A 44 20.24 8.59 -9.31
N GLU A 45 20.89 9.46 -10.09
CA GLU A 45 20.24 10.26 -11.15
C GLU A 45 18.99 11.06 -10.69
N CYS A 46 19.07 11.65 -9.50
CA CYS A 46 17.96 12.41 -8.93
C CYS A 46 17.75 13.76 -9.62
N SER A 47 16.50 14.05 -9.95
CA SER A 47 16.05 15.32 -10.49
C SER A 47 14.86 15.85 -9.67
N SER A 48 15.03 17.02 -9.06
CA SER A 48 13.98 17.67 -8.28
C SER A 48 13.05 18.47 -9.18
N TYR A 49 11.75 18.21 -9.07
CA TYR A 49 10.72 19.04 -9.72
C TYR A 49 10.26 20.18 -8.81
N THR A 50 10.20 19.92 -7.50
CA THR A 50 9.86 20.89 -6.46
C THR A 50 10.67 20.58 -5.19
N PRO A 51 10.68 21.43 -4.15
CA PRO A 51 11.37 21.13 -2.89
C PRO A 51 10.90 19.83 -2.24
N ASP A 52 9.66 19.44 -2.51
CA ASP A 52 8.98 18.32 -1.87
C ASP A 52 8.95 17.05 -2.74
N PHE A 53 9.37 17.14 -4.01
CA PHE A 53 9.31 16.03 -4.96
C PHE A 53 10.58 15.93 -5.80
N GLU A 54 11.22 14.77 -5.71
CA GLU A 54 12.32 14.37 -6.57
C GLU A 54 12.01 13.06 -7.29
N THR A 55 12.44 12.96 -8.54
CA THR A 55 12.45 11.72 -9.30
C THR A 55 13.86 11.17 -9.29
N CYS A 56 14.05 9.91 -8.91
CA CYS A 56 15.36 9.27 -8.83
C CYS A 56 15.32 7.87 -9.43
N THR A 57 16.47 7.39 -9.91
CA THR A 57 16.66 5.99 -10.26
C THR A 57 17.14 5.21 -9.03
N VAL A 58 16.37 4.21 -8.62
CA VAL A 58 16.68 3.32 -7.49
C VAL A 58 17.22 2.01 -8.04
N THR A 59 18.44 1.65 -7.62
CA THR A 59 19.07 0.37 -7.93
C THR A 59 18.84 -0.60 -6.77
N MET A 60 18.21 -1.73 -7.09
CA MET A 60 17.95 -2.85 -6.19
C MET A 60 19.21 -3.68 -5.91
N PRO A 61 19.22 -4.49 -4.83
CA PRO A 61 20.34 -5.39 -4.53
C PRO A 61 20.65 -6.38 -5.65
N ASP A 62 19.61 -6.80 -6.38
CA ASP A 62 19.75 -7.67 -7.55
C ASP A 62 20.06 -6.91 -8.85
N THR A 63 20.58 -5.68 -8.74
CA THR A 63 21.06 -4.79 -9.81
C THR A 63 20.00 -4.19 -10.73
N ARG A 64 18.75 -4.62 -10.63
CA ARG A 64 17.63 -4.02 -11.35
C ARG A 64 17.48 -2.55 -10.96
N ARG A 65 17.07 -1.72 -11.92
CA ARG A 65 16.88 -0.28 -11.72
C ARG A 65 15.43 0.07 -11.96
N VAL A 66 14.90 0.99 -11.16
CA VAL A 66 13.52 1.44 -11.26
C VAL A 66 13.45 2.94 -11.04
N THR A 67 12.60 3.64 -11.78
CA THR A 67 12.37 5.07 -11.55
C THR A 67 11.36 5.26 -10.44
N CYS A 68 11.69 6.10 -9.45
CA CYS A 68 10.82 6.41 -8.32
C CYS A 68 10.65 7.92 -8.15
N ILE A 69 9.46 8.32 -7.71
CA ILE A 69 9.17 9.66 -7.19
C ILE A 69 9.18 9.58 -5.67
N ILE A 70 9.93 10.48 -5.03
CA ILE A 70 10.14 10.53 -3.59
C ILE A 70 9.61 11.86 -3.06
N SER A 71 8.87 11.80 -1.96
CA SER A 71 8.36 12.97 -1.23
C SER A 71 8.42 12.73 0.27
N GLY A 72 9.36 13.39 0.94
CA GLY A 72 9.63 13.20 2.36
C GLY A 72 9.95 11.74 2.70
N HIS A 73 9.04 11.06 3.40
CA HIS A 73 9.16 9.66 3.80
C HIS A 73 8.38 8.69 2.90
N ALA A 74 7.74 9.19 1.83
CA ALA A 74 6.99 8.39 0.88
C ALA A 74 7.78 8.22 -0.43
N MET A 75 7.67 7.04 -1.04
CA MET A 75 8.19 6.77 -2.37
C MET A 75 7.18 5.98 -3.21
N SER A 76 7.13 6.25 -4.51
CA SER A 76 6.35 5.50 -5.50
C SER A 76 7.23 5.18 -6.69
N CYS A 77 7.25 3.91 -7.12
CA CYS A 77 8.16 3.42 -8.16
C CYS A 77 7.40 2.81 -9.34
N ASP A 78 7.92 3.03 -10.55
CA ASP A 78 7.38 2.49 -11.80
C ASP A 78 7.96 1.11 -12.12
N TRP A 79 7.30 0.07 -11.63
CA TRP A 79 7.75 -1.31 -11.81
C TRP A 79 7.56 -1.86 -13.22
N ILE A 80 6.72 -1.23 -14.05
CA ILE A 80 6.46 -1.68 -15.43
C ILE A 80 7.70 -1.49 -16.30
N HIS A 81 8.49 -0.45 -16.01
CA HIS A 81 9.70 -0.12 -16.73
C HIS A 81 10.97 -0.44 -15.91
N ALA A 82 10.87 -1.27 -14.88
CA ALA A 82 12.05 -1.71 -14.15
C ALA A 82 12.96 -2.53 -15.08
N ASP A 83 14.27 -2.29 -15.03
CA ASP A 83 15.25 -3.08 -15.77
C ASP A 83 15.12 -4.55 -15.34
N GLY A 84 14.84 -5.45 -16.29
CA GLY A 84 14.52 -6.86 -15.99
C GLY A 84 13.02 -7.15 -15.77
N SER A 85 12.12 -6.25 -16.17
CA SER A 85 10.72 -6.59 -16.44
C SER A 85 10.62 -7.28 -17.80
N ASP A 86 11.23 -8.45 -17.95
CA ASP A 86 10.95 -9.33 -19.09
C ASP A 86 9.53 -9.92 -18.96
N TYR A 87 8.62 -9.27 -19.69
CA TYR A 87 7.54 -9.87 -20.48
C TYR A 87 6.85 -11.12 -19.90
N MET A 88 5.71 -10.93 -19.23
CA MET A 88 4.69 -11.99 -19.16
C MET A 88 4.11 -12.17 -20.58
N GLY A 89 4.24 -13.37 -21.15
CA GLY A 89 3.95 -13.70 -22.55
C GLY A 89 2.78 -12.99 -23.22
N ALA A 90 2.95 -12.57 -24.48
CA ALA A 90 1.85 -12.66 -25.42
C ALA A 90 1.57 -14.15 -25.63
N GLU A 91 0.61 -14.67 -24.90
CA GLU A 91 -0.21 -15.77 -25.41
C GLU A 91 -1.23 -15.17 -26.39
N SER A 92 -0.91 -15.27 -27.68
CA SER A 92 -1.86 -15.36 -28.79
C SER A 92 -1.19 -15.94 -30.01
#